data_AF-A0A7Y8MAG3-F1
#
_entry.id   AF-A0A7Y8MAG3-F1
#
_cell.length_a   1.000
_cell.length_b   1.000
_cell.length_c   1.000
_cell.angle_alpha   90.00
_cell.angle_beta   90.00
_cell.angle_gamma   90.00
#
_symmetry.space_group_name_H-M   'P 1'
#
loop_
_entity.id
_entity.type
_entity.pdbx_description
1 polymer ?
#
loop_
_entity_poly.entity_id
_entity_poly.type
_entity_poly.pdbx_seq_one_letter_code
_entity_poly.pdbx_strand_id
1 'polypeptide(L)'
;AEIARLEDTATRFGMAARAVLEDGSARAVVFRPDRVAQDTQILARADAERDEARSLARLAVRRLEARSAWLRRVAADRVVADESLRADLLAGAGRLDAHAASIGGLLAASELRG
;
A
#
# COMPACT_ATOMS: atom_id res chain seq x y z
N ALA A 1 14.37 39.91 15.21
CA ALA A 1 15.34 40.52 14.27
C ALA A 1 16.14 39.46 13.50
N GLU A 2 16.72 38.47 14.18
CA GLU A 2 17.52 37.41 13.52
C GLU A 2 16.68 36.44 12.67
N ILE A 3 15.52 36.01 13.17
CA ILE A 3 14.54 35.21 12.41
C ILE A 3 14.16 35.89 11.09
N ALA A 4 13.74 37.15 11.15
CA ALA A 4 13.36 37.92 9.95
C ALA A 4 14.52 38.05 8.94
N ARG A 5 15.77 38.15 9.39
CA ARG A 5 16.95 38.17 8.51
C ARG A 5 17.17 36.83 7.82
N LEU A 6 16.97 35.71 8.52
CA LEU A 6 17.10 34.37 7.96
C LEU A 6 15.99 34.09 6.93
N GLU A 7 14.76 34.50 7.20
CA GLU A 7 13.62 34.37 6.29
C GLU A 7 13.76 35.25 5.03
N ASP A 8 14.22 36.49 5.17
CA ASP A 8 14.48 37.38 4.05
C ASP A 8 15.62 36.88 3.17
N THR A 9 16.70 36.38 3.79
CA THR A 9 17.82 35.77 3.05
C THR A 9 17.38 34.55 2.27
N ALA A 10 16.60 33.64 2.88
CA ALA A 10 16.07 32.46 2.20
C ALA A 10 15.19 32.84 0.99
N THR A 11 14.29 33.82 1.18
CA THR A 11 13.38 34.29 0.13
C THR A 11 14.13 34.83 -1.09
N ARG A 12 15.23 35.57 -0.87
CA ARG A 12 16.10 36.06 -1.97
C ARG A 12 16.72 34.95 -2.82
N PHE A 13 16.92 33.76 -2.26
CA PHE A 13 17.43 32.59 -2.96
C PHE A 13 16.32 31.66 -3.48
N GLY A 14 15.05 32.10 -3.46
CA GLY A 14 13.91 31.27 -3.85
C GLY A 14 13.65 30.11 -2.89
N MET A 15 14.11 30.24 -1.64
CA MET A 15 13.91 29.26 -0.58
C MET A 15 12.88 29.81 0.40
N ALA A 16 12.14 28.93 1.07
CA ALA A 16 11.42 29.29 2.29
C ALA A 16 12.26 28.87 3.49
N ALA A 17 12.21 29.66 4.57
CA ALA A 17 12.77 29.29 5.84
C ALA A 17 11.67 29.23 6.88
N ARG A 18 11.71 28.23 7.76
CA ARG A 18 10.92 28.20 8.99
C ARG A 18 11.87 28.32 10.17
N ALA A 19 11.80 29.43 10.88
CA ALA A 19 12.57 29.59 12.11
C ALA A 19 11.87 28.88 13.28
N VAL A 20 12.67 28.20 14.10
CA VAL A 20 12.28 27.56 15.35
C VAL A 20 13.20 28.11 16.44
N LEU A 21 12.61 28.50 17.57
CA LEU A 21 13.38 28.87 18.76
C LEU A 21 13.68 27.59 19.55
N GLU A 22 14.96 27.28 19.73
CA GLU A 22 15.43 26.11 20.46
C GLU A 22 16.53 26.59 21.43
N ASP A 23 16.33 26.37 22.73
CA ASP A 23 17.27 26.73 23.79
C ASP A 23 17.72 28.22 23.79
N GLY A 24 16.78 29.13 23.50
CA GLY A 24 17.08 30.58 23.44
C GLY A 24 17.84 31.01 22.18
N SER A 25 18.15 30.08 21.27
CA SER A 25 18.75 30.34 19.97
C SER A 25 17.71 30.21 18.85
N ALA A 26 17.85 31.01 17.79
CA ALA A 26 17.01 30.89 16.60
C ALA A 26 17.68 29.96 15.58
N ARG A 27 17.05 28.84 15.25
CA ARG A 27 17.43 27.95 14.14
C ARG A 27 16.47 28.13 12.98
N ALA A 28 16.97 28.19 11.75
CA ALA A 28 16.14 28.22 10.55
C ALA A 28 16.31 26.94 9.73
N VAL A 29 15.19 26.25 9.45
CA VAL A 29 15.15 25.17 8.47
C VAL A 29 14.83 25.78 7.12
N VAL A 30 15.77 25.71 6.17
CA VAL A 30 15.65 26.30 4.84
C VAL A 30 15.33 25.21 3.83
N PHE A 31 14.29 25.40 3.02
CA PHE A 31 13.83 24.42 2.03
C PHE A 31 13.43 25.11 0.73
N ARG A 32 13.45 24.37 -0.39
CA ARG A 32 12.94 24.84 -1.69
C ARG A 32 11.45 24.55 -1.77
N PRO A 33 10.57 25.57 -1.82
CA PRO A 33 9.12 25.36 -1.87
C PRO A 33 8.71 24.46 -3.03
N ASP A 34 9.30 24.68 -4.22
CA ASP A 34 8.98 23.90 -5.41
C ASP A 34 9.38 22.43 -5.28
N ARG A 35 10.54 22.15 -4.66
CA ARG A 35 10.96 20.76 -4.42
C ARG A 35 10.10 20.09 -3.36
N VAL A 36 9.74 20.80 -2.28
CA VAL A 36 8.82 20.26 -1.27
C VAL A 36 7.45 19.97 -1.89
N ALA A 37 6.94 20.87 -2.74
CA ALA A 37 5.69 20.66 -3.47
C ALA A 37 5.79 19.45 -4.42
N GLN A 38 6.88 19.32 -5.17
CA GLN A 38 7.14 18.19 -6.06
C GLN A 38 7.26 16.87 -5.29
N ASP A 39 8.04 16.82 -4.21
CA ASP A 39 8.22 15.63 -3.38
C ASP A 39 6.91 15.23 -2.71
N THR A 40 6.11 16.21 -2.24
CA THR A 40 4.77 15.96 -1.68
C THR A 40 3.82 15.38 -2.73
N GLN A 41 3.86 15.88 -3.98
CA GLN A 41 3.08 15.31 -5.08
C GLN A 41 3.52 13.87 -5.41
N ILE A 42 4.82 13.59 -5.39
CA ILE A 42 5.36 12.25 -5.61
C ILE A 42 4.89 11.29 -4.50
N LEU A 43 4.97 11.71 -3.24
CA LEU A 43 4.50 10.91 -2.11
C LEU A 43 2.99 10.66 -2.18
N ALA A 44 2.19 11.69 -2.45
CA ALA A 44 0.74 11.54 -2.61
C ALA A 44 0.37 10.56 -3.73
N ARG A 45 1.12 10.58 -4.84
CA ARG A 45 0.94 9.62 -5.94
C ARG A 45 1.33 8.21 -5.51
N ALA A 46 2.46 8.05 -4.82
CA ALA A 46 2.91 6.74 -4.33
C ALA A 46 1.89 6.14 -3.34
N ASP A 47 1.29 6.96 -2.48
CA ASP A 47 0.24 6.51 -1.56
C ASP A 47 -1.03 6.07 -2.31
N ALA A 48 -1.46 6.84 -3.32
CA ALA A 48 -2.58 6.45 -4.17
C ALA A 48 -2.33 5.11 -4.90
N GLU A 49 -1.13 4.92 -5.46
CA GLU A 49 -0.73 3.67 -6.12
C GLU A 49 -0.70 2.48 -5.13
N ARG A 50 -0.29 2.72 -3.88
CA ARG A 50 -0.33 1.69 -2.81
C ARG A 50 -1.76 1.30 -2.46
N ASP A 51 -2.67 2.26 -2.36
CA ASP A 51 -4.07 1.98 -2.03
C ASP A 51 -4.80 1.26 -3.18
N GLU A 52 -4.48 1.59 -4.43
CA GLU A 52 -4.94 0.82 -5.59
C GLU A 52 -4.41 -0.62 -5.54
N ALA A 53 -3.10 -0.81 -5.31
CA ALA A 53 -2.50 -2.14 -5.19
C ALA A 53 -3.15 -2.98 -4.07
N ARG A 54 -3.43 -2.37 -2.92
CA ARG A 54 -4.18 -3.00 -1.82
C ARG A 54 -5.58 -3.40 -2.27
N SER A 55 -6.29 -2.53 -2.97
CA SER A 55 -7.64 -2.80 -3.46
C SER A 55 -7.68 -3.94 -4.47
N LEU A 56 -6.70 -4.01 -5.38
CA LEU A 56 -6.52 -5.10 -6.33
C LEU A 56 -6.17 -6.42 -5.62
N ALA A 57 -5.30 -6.40 -4.61
CA ALA A 57 -4.97 -7.58 -3.82
C ALA A 57 -6.22 -8.14 -3.11
N ARG A 58 -7.04 -7.28 -2.48
CA ARG A 58 -8.32 -7.70 -1.86
C ARG A 58 -9.26 -8.33 -2.90
N LEU A 59 -9.36 -7.75 -4.10
CA LEU A 59 -10.18 -8.32 -5.18
C LEU A 59 -9.65 -9.68 -5.64
N ALA A 60 -8.33 -9.84 -5.77
CA ALA A 60 -7.68 -11.09 -6.15
C ALA A 60 -7.98 -12.20 -5.13
N VAL A 61 -7.83 -11.93 -3.83
CA VAL A 61 -8.17 -12.86 -2.75
C VAL A 61 -9.63 -13.32 -2.86
N ARG A 62 -10.58 -12.39 -2.94
CA ARG A 62 -12.01 -12.73 -3.09
C ARG A 62 -12.30 -13.59 -4.32
N ARG A 63 -11.63 -13.35 -5.44
CA ARG A 63 -11.78 -14.15 -6.67
C ARG A 63 -11.21 -15.56 -6.51
N LEU A 64 -10.05 -15.69 -5.88
CA LEU A 64 -9.45 -16.99 -5.59
C LEU A 64 -10.34 -17.82 -4.65
N GLU A 65 -10.85 -17.21 -3.58
CA GLU A 65 -11.79 -17.83 -2.64
C GLU A 65 -13.09 -18.26 -3.33
N ALA A 66 -13.68 -17.39 -4.16
CA ALA A 66 -14.89 -17.71 -4.91
C ALA A 66 -14.66 -18.89 -5.87
N ARG A 67 -13.50 -18.93 -6.54
CA ARG A 67 -13.15 -20.03 -7.45
C ARG A 67 -12.90 -21.34 -6.70
N SER A 68 -12.20 -21.29 -5.57
CA SER A 68 -12.03 -22.44 -4.67
C SER A 68 -13.37 -22.99 -4.17
N ALA A 69 -14.25 -22.11 -3.70
CA ALA A 69 -15.59 -22.49 -3.28
C ALA A 69 -16.41 -23.11 -4.42
N TRP A 70 -16.30 -22.58 -5.65
CA TRP A 70 -16.92 -23.17 -6.82
C TRP A 70 -16.38 -24.58 -7.10
N LEU A 71 -15.06 -24.78 -7.07
CA LEU A 71 -14.44 -26.11 -7.28
C LEU A 71 -14.94 -27.13 -6.25
N ARG A 72 -15.06 -26.73 -4.98
CA ARG A 72 -15.63 -27.57 -3.92
C ARG A 72 -17.09 -27.94 -4.18
N ARG A 73 -17.91 -26.97 -4.64
CA ARG A 73 -19.31 -27.25 -5.00
C ARG A 73 -19.41 -28.24 -6.15
N VAL A 74 -18.57 -28.11 -7.18
CA VAL A 74 -18.52 -29.05 -8.31
C VAL A 74 -18.05 -30.44 -7.86
N ALA A 75 -17.01 -30.52 -7.03
CA ALA A 75 -16.52 -31.80 -6.51
C ALA A 75 -17.54 -32.52 -5.62
N ALA A 76 -18.38 -31.76 -4.91
CA ALA A 76 -19.48 -32.29 -4.08
C ALA A 76 -20.74 -32.66 -4.90
N ASP A 77 -20.80 -32.26 -6.17
CA ASP A 77 -21.92 -32.61 -7.05
C ASP A 77 -21.85 -34.11 -7.39
N ARG A 78 -23.00 -34.78 -7.25
CA ARG A 78 -23.16 -36.22 -7.51
C ARG A 78 -22.97 -36.56 -8.99
N VAL A 79 -23.01 -35.56 -9.88
CA VAL A 79 -22.72 -35.71 -11.31
C VAL A 79 -21.24 -36.05 -11.56
N VAL A 80 -20.33 -35.68 -10.65
CA VAL A 80 -18.91 -36.05 -10.76
C VAL A 80 -18.70 -37.46 -10.21
N ALA A 81 -18.90 -38.45 -11.09
CA ALA A 81 -18.77 -39.87 -10.75
C ALA A 81 -17.31 -40.36 -10.66
N ASP A 82 -16.37 -39.68 -11.34
CA ASP A 82 -14.96 -40.03 -11.33
C ASP A 82 -14.26 -39.51 -10.06
N GLU A 83 -13.79 -40.44 -9.23
CA GLU A 83 -13.08 -40.15 -7.99
C GLU A 83 -11.76 -39.41 -8.22
N SER A 84 -11.07 -39.69 -9.33
CA SER A 84 -9.79 -39.04 -9.66
C SER A 84 -10.03 -37.57 -9.98
N LEU A 85 -11.03 -37.27 -10.82
CA LEU A 85 -11.45 -35.91 -11.11
C LEU A 85 -11.90 -35.17 -9.85
N ARG A 86 -12.65 -35.84 -8.97
CA ARG A 86 -13.07 -35.25 -7.68
C ARG A 86 -11.87 -34.87 -6.82
N ALA A 87 -10.89 -35.76 -6.69
CA ALA A 87 -9.67 -35.51 -5.95
C ALA A 87 -8.88 -34.32 -6.54
N ASP A 88 -8.76 -34.24 -7.86
CA ASP A 88 -8.08 -33.14 -8.55
C ASP A 88 -8.77 -31.79 -8.34
N LEU A 89 -10.11 -31.74 -8.37
CA LEU A 89 -10.88 -30.54 -8.09
C LEU A 89 -10.68 -30.05 -6.65
N LEU A 90 -10.69 -30.96 -5.68
CA LEU A 90 -10.44 -30.64 -4.26
C LEU A 90 -8.99 -30.18 -4.04
N ALA A 91 -8.02 -30.84 -4.67
CA ALA A 91 -6.62 -30.43 -4.63
C ALA A 91 -6.42 -29.04 -5.26
N GLY A 92 -7.10 -28.78 -6.38
CA GLY A 92 -7.13 -27.47 -7.03
C GLY A 92 -7.70 -26.38 -6.12
N ALA A 93 -8.82 -26.65 -5.45
CA ALA A 93 -9.41 -25.74 -4.47
C ALA A 93 -8.43 -25.44 -3.31
N GLY A 94 -7.78 -26.46 -2.77
CA GLY A 94 -6.76 -26.30 -1.72
C GLY A 94 -5.57 -25.43 -2.16
N ARG A 95 -5.09 -25.58 -3.40
CA ARG A 95 -4.04 -24.71 -3.94
C ARG A 95 -4.50 -23.25 -4.03
N LEU A 96 -5.72 -22.99 -4.49
CA LEU A 96 -6.24 -21.62 -4.59
C LEU A 96 -6.39 -20.95 -3.22
N ASP A 97 -6.84 -21.69 -2.21
CA ASP A 97 -6.91 -21.19 -0.83
C ASP A 97 -5.53 -20.83 -0.28
N ALA A 98 -4.52 -21.67 -0.54
CA ALA A 98 -3.14 -21.37 -0.13
C ALA A 98 -2.61 -20.07 -0.78
N HIS A 99 -2.96 -19.81 -2.04
CA HIS A 99 -2.59 -18.55 -2.71
C HIS A 99 -3.34 -17.36 -2.12
N ALA A 100 -4.64 -17.50 -1.86
CA ALA A 100 -5.45 -16.47 -1.22
C ALA A 100 -4.91 -16.12 0.17
N ALA A 101 -4.54 -17.13 0.96
CA ALA A 101 -3.93 -16.96 2.28
C ALA A 101 -2.55 -16.27 2.20
N SER A 102 -1.72 -16.62 1.22
CA SER A 102 -0.42 -15.97 1.00
C SER A 102 -0.58 -14.48 0.68
N ILE A 103 -1.46 -14.14 -0.27
CA ILE A 103 -1.73 -12.74 -0.63
C ILE A 103 -2.35 -11.97 0.55
N GLY A 104 -3.32 -12.58 1.24
CA GLY A 104 -3.94 -12.00 2.44
C GLY A 104 -2.94 -11.75 3.57
N GLY A 105 -2.00 -12.68 3.78
CA GLY A 105 -0.91 -12.53 4.75
C GLY A 105 0.05 -11.39 4.38
N LEU A 106 0.43 -11.28 3.10
CA LEU A 106 1.24 -10.15 2.62
C LEU A 106 0.52 -8.81 2.78
N LEU A 107 -0.79 -8.77 2.52
CA LEU A 107 -1.61 -7.56 2.69
C LEU A 107 -1.67 -7.16 4.18
N ALA A 108 -1.98 -8.10 5.08
CA ALA A 108 -2.02 -7.84 6.52
C ALA A 108 -0.65 -7.38 7.07
N ALA A 109 0.44 -8.00 6.60
CA ALA A 109 1.79 -7.59 6.97
C ALA A 109 2.16 -6.18 6.45
N SER A 110 1.55 -5.74 5.35
CA SER A 110 1.73 -4.38 4.81
C SER A 110 0.92 -3.32 5.55
N GLU A 111 -0.18 -3.69 6.20
CA GLU A 111 -1.01 -2.80 7.02
C GLU A 111 -0.36 -2.51 8.38
N LEU A 112 0.47 -3.42 8.91
CA LEU A 112 1.18 -3.21 10.19
C LEU A 112 2.40 -2.28 10.11
N ARG A 113 2.87 -1.95 8.90
CA ARG A 113 4.07 -1.11 8.67
C ARG A 113 3.76 0.30 8.19
N GLY A 114 2.54 0.55 7.75
CA GLY A 114 2.04 1.88 7.38
C GLY A 114 1.25 2.47 8.53
#